data_AF-A0A0C9UEQ3-F1
#
_entry.id   AF-A0A0C9UEQ3-F1
#
_cell.length_a   1.000
_cell.length_b   1.000
_cell.length_c   1.000
_cell.angle_alpha   90.00
_cell.angle_beta   90.00
_cell.angle_gamma   90.00
#
_symmetry.space_group_name_H-M   'P 1'
#
loop_
_entity.id
_entity.type
_entity.pdbx_description
1 polymer ?
#
loop_
_entity_poly.entity_id
_entity_poly.type
_entity_poly.pdbx_seq_one_letter_code
_entity_poly.pdbx_strand_id
1 'polypeptide(L)'
;TANRLSNGGIVYELSSAEAAKLIQENEEVRKHFTDLYSSQASVKPRLYPIIVERVPLSFKPDSNADVRNLEDENGIHAGEIERARWIKPPERRDANQRAAHLIVLVSNPRTANHLI
;
A
#
# COMPACT_ATOMS: atom_id res chain seq x y z
N THR A 1 21.96 -10.49 4.82
CA THR A 1 21.60 -11.85 4.35
C THR A 1 20.42 -11.74 3.39
N ALA A 2 20.32 -12.61 2.37
CA ALA A 2 19.24 -12.54 1.38
C ALA A 2 18.46 -13.86 1.36
N ASN A 3 17.15 -13.79 1.56
CA ASN A 3 16.25 -14.95 1.59
C ASN A 3 15.21 -14.85 0.47
N ARG A 4 15.10 -15.90 -0.35
CA ARG A 4 14.10 -15.98 -1.41
C ARG A 4 12.76 -16.45 -0.84
N LEU A 5 11.68 -15.76 -1.18
CA LEU A 5 10.30 -16.10 -0.82
C LEU A 5 9.66 -17.03 -1.86
N SER A 6 8.60 -17.72 -1.47
CA SER A 6 7.83 -18.64 -2.35
C SER A 6 7.19 -17.95 -3.56
N ASN A 7 6.89 -16.66 -3.46
CA ASN A 7 6.36 -15.83 -4.54
C ASN A 7 7.45 -15.25 -5.47
N GLY A 8 8.70 -15.69 -5.33
CA GLY A 8 9.83 -15.20 -6.10
C GLY A 8 10.44 -13.88 -5.61
N GLY A 9 9.86 -13.26 -4.58
CA GLY A 9 10.44 -12.07 -3.93
C GLY A 9 11.70 -12.38 -3.13
N ILE A 10 12.44 -11.34 -2.75
CA ILE A 10 13.65 -11.44 -1.92
C ILE A 10 13.45 -10.56 -0.68
N VAL A 11 13.71 -11.13 0.50
CA VAL A 11 13.90 -10.37 1.74
C VAL A 11 15.40 -10.20 1.94
N TYR A 12 15.84 -8.94 1.93
CA TYR A 12 17.24 -8.58 2.16
C TYR A 12 17.39 -7.95 3.54
N GLU A 13 18.10 -8.66 4.42
CA GLU A 13 18.42 -8.22 5.77
C GLU A 13 19.78 -7.51 5.77
N LEU A 14 19.75 -6.25 6.22
CA LEU A 14 20.92 -5.38 6.31
C LEU A 14 21.53 -5.42 7.71
N SER A 15 22.78 -5.00 7.82
CA SER A 15 23.51 -5.00 9.08
C SER A 15 22.99 -4.00 10.12
N SER A 16 22.16 -3.02 9.71
CA SER A 16 21.56 -2.05 10.62
C SER A 16 20.23 -1.48 10.11
N ALA A 17 19.47 -0.88 11.02
CA ALA A 17 18.21 -0.22 10.71
C ALA A 17 18.44 1.05 9.87
N GLU A 18 19.55 1.75 10.09
CA GLU A 18 19.94 2.96 9.37
C GLU A 18 20.23 2.66 7.91
N ALA A 19 20.91 1.54 7.61
CA ALA A 19 21.15 1.11 6.23
C ALA A 19 19.83 0.79 5.51
N ALA A 20 18.90 0.12 6.19
CA ALA A 20 17.57 -0.16 5.66
C ALA A 20 16.78 1.13 5.39
N LYS A 21 16.81 2.05 6.34
CA LYS A 21 16.15 3.35 6.22
C LYS A 21 16.73 4.18 5.07
N LEU A 22 18.05 4.19 4.90
CA LEU A 22 18.72 4.90 3.82
C LEU A 22 18.27 4.40 2.44
N ILE A 23 18.19 3.08 2.24
CA ILE A 23 17.70 2.48 0.98
C ILE A 23 16.21 2.77 0.77
N GLN A 24 15.41 2.88 1.84
CA GLN A 24 13.98 3.15 1.72
C GLN A 24 13.68 4.61 1.37
N GLU A 25 14.38 5.56 2.00
CA GLU A 25 14.07 7.00 1.95
C GLU A 25 14.84 7.76 0.87
N ASN A 26 16.04 7.29 0.49
CA ASN A 26 16.87 7.97 -0.51
C ASN A 26 16.73 7.28 -1.88
N GLU A 27 16.12 7.98 -2.84
CA GLU A 27 15.86 7.45 -4.18
C GLU A 27 17.13 7.07 -4.94
N GLU A 28 18.18 7.89 -4.88
CA GLU A 28 19.45 7.62 -5.56
C GLU A 28 20.13 6.38 -4.98
N VAL A 29 20.19 6.27 -3.65
CA VAL A 29 20.77 5.08 -3.00
C VAL A 29 19.94 3.84 -3.31
N ARG A 30 18.60 3.96 -3.28
CA ARG A 30 17.69 2.86 -3.64
C ARG A 30 17.93 2.37 -5.05
N LYS A 31 18.04 3.30 -6.01
CA LYS A 31 18.28 3.00 -7.42
C LYS A 31 19.63 2.31 -7.63
N HIS A 32 20.70 2.88 -7.07
CA HIS A 32 22.03 2.26 -7.14
C HIS A 32 22.02 0.86 -6.52
N PHE A 33 21.32 0.68 -5.40
CA PHE A 33 21.18 -0.63 -4.76
C PHE A 33 20.42 -1.63 -5.64
N THR A 34 19.29 -1.24 -6.25
CA THR A 34 18.50 -2.13 -7.12
C THR A 34 19.20 -2.48 -8.43
N ASP A 35 19.94 -1.53 -9.01
CA ASP A 35 20.67 -1.70 -10.27
C ASP A 35 21.77 -2.78 -10.17
N LEU A 36 22.30 -3.03 -8.96
CA LEU A 36 23.25 -4.13 -8.71
C LEU A 36 22.63 -5.52 -8.88
N TYR A 37 21.30 -5.65 -8.83
CA TYR A 37 20.59 -6.93 -8.96
C TYR A 37 19.99 -7.11 -10.36
N SER A 38 19.20 -6.14 -10.80
CA SER A 38 18.52 -6.18 -12.09
C SER A 38 17.92 -4.82 -12.41
N SER A 39 17.89 -4.45 -13.69
CA SER A 39 17.16 -3.28 -14.18
C SER A 39 15.64 -3.36 -13.96
N GLN A 40 15.11 -4.54 -13.63
CA GLN A 40 13.70 -4.78 -13.33
C GLN A 40 13.44 -4.98 -11.83
N ALA A 41 14.48 -4.93 -10.99
CA ALA A 41 14.31 -5.05 -9.55
C ALA A 41 13.67 -3.79 -8.98
N SER A 42 12.75 -3.96 -8.04
CA SER A 42 12.16 -2.84 -7.29
C SER A 42 12.10 -3.17 -5.81
N VAL A 43 12.40 -2.18 -4.98
CA VAL A 43 12.17 -2.27 -3.54
C VAL A 43 10.68 -2.03 -3.30
N LYS A 44 10.01 -2.97 -2.64
CA LYS A 44 8.61 -2.81 -2.26
C LYS A 44 8.51 -1.78 -1.12
N PRO A 45 7.69 -0.73 -1.24
CA PRO A 45 7.46 0.21 -0.16
C PRO A 45 6.78 -0.52 1.01
N ARG A 46 7.03 -0.02 2.22
CA ARG A 46 6.29 -0.45 3.41
C ARG A 46 4.91 0.18 3.38
N LEU A 47 3.88 -0.66 3.33
CA LEU A 47 2.48 -0.24 3.35
C LEU A 47 1.80 -0.72 4.64
N TYR A 48 0.86 0.08 5.12
CA TYR A 48 0.09 -0.17 6.33
C TYR A 48 -1.36 -0.48 5.91
N PRO A 49 -1.78 -1.76 5.95
CA PRO A 49 -3.14 -2.13 5.60
C PRO A 49 -4.12 -1.74 6.73
N ILE A 50 -5.22 -1.10 6.35
CA ILE A 50 -6.31 -0.67 7.23
C ILE A 50 -7.61 -1.26 6.69
N ILE A 51 -8.50 -1.66 7.60
CA ILE A 51 -9.85 -2.08 7.24
C ILE A 51 -10.77 -0.89 7.44
N VAL A 52 -11.43 -0.46 6.37
CA VAL A 52 -12.47 0.57 6.42
C VAL A 52 -13.83 -0.12 6.30
N GLU A 53 -14.67 0.08 7.30
CA GLU A 53 -15.99 -0.56 7.37
C GLU A 53 -17.06 0.28 6.71
N ARG A 54 -18.15 -0.38 6.28
CA ARG A 54 -19.38 0.27 5.79
C ARG A 54 -19.19 1.28 4.66
N VAL A 55 -18.23 1.06 3.77
CA VAL A 55 -18.00 1.89 2.59
C VAL A 55 -19.13 1.67 1.56
N PRO A 56 -19.78 2.73 1.05
CA PRO A 56 -20.84 2.63 0.05
C PRO A 56 -20.39 1.87 -1.21
N LEU A 57 -21.26 1.02 -1.77
CA LEU A 57 -20.92 0.26 -2.99
C LEU A 57 -20.71 1.14 -4.23
N SER A 58 -21.11 2.42 -4.18
CA SER A 58 -20.86 3.40 -5.23
C SER A 58 -19.39 3.79 -5.34
N PHE A 59 -18.59 3.62 -4.28
CA PHE A 59 -17.16 3.88 -4.29
C PHE A 59 -16.43 2.87 -5.19
N LYS A 60 -15.53 3.37 -6.06
CA LYS A 60 -14.73 2.52 -6.94
C LYS A 60 -13.27 2.52 -6.46
N PRO A 61 -12.80 1.45 -5.78
CA PRO A 61 -11.43 1.40 -5.26
C PRO A 61 -10.34 1.39 -6.35
N ASP A 62 -10.70 0.99 -7.57
CA ASP A 62 -9.79 1.00 -8.72
C ASP A 62 -9.82 2.34 -9.50
N SER A 63 -10.69 3.29 -9.09
CA SER A 63 -10.78 4.63 -9.66
C SER A 63 -9.83 5.56 -8.93
N ASN A 64 -8.80 6.06 -9.64
CA ASN A 64 -7.91 7.06 -9.06
C ASN A 64 -8.69 8.31 -8.59
N ALA A 65 -9.72 8.73 -9.31
CA ALA A 65 -10.52 9.90 -8.94
C ALA A 65 -11.24 9.68 -7.59
N ASP A 66 -11.88 8.53 -7.42
CA ASP A 66 -12.59 8.20 -6.17
C ASP A 66 -11.60 8.09 -5.00
N VAL A 67 -10.42 7.52 -5.23
CA VAL A 67 -9.36 7.44 -4.21
C VAL A 67 -8.84 8.83 -3.84
N ARG A 68 -8.60 9.72 -4.82
CA ARG A 68 -8.17 11.10 -4.52
C ARG A 68 -9.23 11.88 -3.74
N ASN A 69 -10.50 11.74 -4.12
CA ASN A 69 -11.60 12.36 -3.38
C ASN A 69 -11.66 11.83 -1.93
N LEU A 70 -11.45 10.52 -1.73
CA LEU A 70 -11.37 9.94 -0.39
C LEU A 70 -10.19 10.51 0.41
N GLU A 71 -9.04 10.71 -0.22
CA GLU A 71 -7.89 11.36 0.42
C GLU A 71 -8.25 12.78 0.87
N ASP A 72 -8.78 13.59 -0.04
CA ASP A 72 -9.14 14.99 0.19
C ASP A 72 -10.22 15.12 1.28
N GLU A 73 -11.26 14.30 1.24
CA GLU A 73 -12.35 14.30 2.23
C GLU A 73 -11.89 13.94 3.65
N ASN A 74 -10.80 13.18 3.78
CA ASN A 74 -10.27 12.72 5.07
C ASN A 74 -9.00 13.45 5.49
N GLY A 75 -8.60 14.53 4.79
CA GLY A 75 -7.38 15.28 5.11
C GLY A 75 -6.10 14.45 4.96
N ILE A 76 -6.14 13.42 4.12
CA ILE A 76 -4.99 12.57 3.80
C ILE A 76 -4.19 13.28 2.71
N HIS A 77 -2.86 13.26 2.80
CA HIS A 77 -2.05 13.83 1.74
C HIS A 77 -2.24 13.01 0.45
N ALA A 78 -2.47 13.71 -0.66
CA ALA A 78 -2.67 13.08 -1.96
C ALA A 78 -1.53 12.09 -2.26
N GLY A 79 -1.86 10.82 -2.51
CA GLY A 79 -0.91 9.76 -2.84
C GLY A 79 -0.48 8.91 -1.65
N GLU A 80 -0.93 9.21 -0.45
CA GLU A 80 -0.68 8.33 0.68
C GLU A 80 -1.53 7.06 0.65
N ILE A 81 -2.69 7.05 -0.03
CA ILE A 81 -3.41 5.82 -0.38
C ILE A 81 -2.80 5.24 -1.67
N GLU A 82 -1.98 4.22 -1.48
CA GLU A 82 -1.29 3.51 -2.57
C GLU A 82 -2.21 2.52 -3.28
N ARG A 83 -3.14 1.93 -2.53
CA ARG A 83 -4.11 0.97 -3.09
C ARG A 83 -5.33 0.82 -2.20
N ALA A 84 -6.50 0.77 -2.81
CA ALA A 84 -7.73 0.33 -2.18
C ALA A 84 -8.23 -0.97 -2.84
N ARG A 85 -8.89 -1.85 -2.10
CA ARG A 85 -9.62 -2.98 -2.67
C ARG A 85 -10.73 -3.47 -1.75
N TRP A 86 -11.79 -3.98 -2.32
CA TRP A 86 -12.83 -4.65 -1.56
C TRP A 86 -12.30 -5.92 -0.88
N ILE A 87 -12.73 -6.18 0.36
CA ILE A 87 -12.46 -7.45 1.05
C ILE A 87 -13.33 -8.55 0.42
N LYS A 88 -14.63 -8.27 0.27
CA LYS A 88 -15.58 -9.17 -0.37
C LYS A 88 -15.73 -8.80 -1.85
N PRO A 89 -15.40 -9.71 -2.78
CA PRO A 89 -15.52 -9.42 -4.20
C PRO A 89 -17.01 -9.26 -4.57
N PRO A 90 -17.34 -8.46 -5.61
CA PRO A 90 -18.72 -8.14 -5.98
C PRO A 90 -19.62 -9.38 -6.14
N GLU A 91 -19.09 -10.46 -6.70
CA GLU A 91 -19.82 -11.69 -7.03
C GLU A 91 -20.29 -12.46 -5.79
N ARG A 92 -19.72 -12.14 -4.62
CA ARG A 92 -20.09 -12.76 -3.34
C ARG A 92 -21.01 -11.88 -2.50
N ARG A 93 -21.38 -10.68 -2.95
CA ARG A 93 -22.22 -9.75 -2.16
C ARG A 93 -23.68 -10.21 -2.13
N ASP A 94 -24.38 -9.84 -1.07
CA ASP A 94 -25.83 -9.98 -1.04
C ASP A 94 -26.46 -8.96 -1.99
N ALA A 95 -27.53 -9.33 -2.70
CA ALA A 95 -28.18 -8.44 -3.67
C ALA A 95 -28.71 -7.15 -3.04
N ASN A 96 -29.05 -7.18 -1.74
CA ASN A 96 -29.56 -6.02 -0.99
C ASN A 96 -28.45 -5.30 -0.20
N GLN A 97 -27.19 -5.73 -0.34
CA GLN A 97 -26.07 -5.09 0.34
C GLN A 97 -25.84 -3.67 -0.19
N ARG A 98 -25.84 -2.67 0.70
CA ARG A 98 -25.62 -1.25 0.33
C ARG A 98 -24.22 -0.72 0.64
N ALA A 99 -23.46 -1.45 1.46
CA ALA A 99 -22.11 -1.09 1.86
C ALA A 99 -21.24 -2.35 2.06
N ALA A 100 -19.93 -2.23 1.87
CA ALA A 100 -18.97 -3.31 2.05
C ALA A 100 -17.71 -2.83 2.80
N HIS A 101 -16.79 -3.77 3.06
CA HIS A 101 -15.55 -3.48 3.76
C HIS A 101 -14.40 -3.38 2.76
N LEU A 102 -13.53 -2.40 2.97
CA LEU A 102 -12.41 -2.07 2.12
C LEU A 102 -11.11 -2.35 2.87
N ILE A 103 -10.11 -2.89 2.18
CA ILE A 103 -8.71 -2.79 2.62
C ILE A 103 -8.10 -1.60 1.89
N VAL A 104 -7.57 -0.66 2.66
CA VAL A 104 -6.78 0.47 2.17
C VAL A 104 -5.33 0.24 2.59
N LEU A 105 -4.40 0.39 1.65
CA LEU A 105 -2.97 0.32 1.88
C LEU A 105 -2.43 1.74 1.84
N VAL A 106 -1.97 2.23 2.98
CA VAL A 106 -1.37 3.57 3.07
C VAL A 106 0.14 3.50 3.25
N SER A 107 0.87 4.49 2.74
CA SER A 107 2.33 4.55 2.83
C SER A 107 2.85 5.19 4.12
N ASN A 108 2.02 6.00 4.79
CA ASN A 108 2.39 6.73 6.00
C ASN A 108 1.79 6.08 7.27
N PRO A 109 2.60 5.68 8.27
CA PRO A 109 2.08 5.08 9.50
C PRO A 109 1.25 6.06 10.35
N ARG A 110 1.51 7.37 10.27
CA ARG A 110 0.73 8.38 11.01
C ARG A 110 -0.67 8.49 10.44
N THR A 111 -0.77 8.54 9.11
CA THR A 111 -2.04 8.49 8.40
C THR A 111 -2.77 7.18 8.70
N ALA A 112 -2.05 6.07 8.74
CA ALA A 112 -2.65 4.79 9.12
C ALA A 112 -3.30 4.82 10.51
N ASN A 113 -2.59 5.39 11.49
CA ASN A 113 -3.10 5.53 12.85
C ASN A 113 -4.24 6.55 12.96
N HIS A 114 -4.30 7.55 12.09
CA HIS A 114 -5.39 8.54 12.09
C HIS A 114 -6.72 7.97 11.59
N LEU A 115 -6.66 6.93 10.74
CA LEU A 115 -7.82 6.29 10.13
C LEU A 115 -8.41 5.13 10.96
N ILE A 116 -7.80 4.81 12.11
CA ILE A 116 -8.25 3.77 13.07
C ILE A 116 -8.95 4.46 14.23
#